data_AF-A0A973W566-F1
#
_entry.id   AF-A0A973W566-F1
#
_cell.length_a   1.000
_cell.length_b   1.000
_cell.length_c   1.000
_cell.angle_alpha   90.00
_cell.angle_beta   90.00
_cell.angle_gamma   90.00
#
_symmetry.space_group_name_H-M   'P 1'
#
loop_
_entity.id
_entity.type
_entity.pdbx_description
1 polymer ?
#
loop_
_entity_poly.entity_id
_entity_poly.type
_entity_poly.pdbx_seq_one_letter_code
_entity_poly.pdbx_strand_id
1 'polypeptide(L)'
;MKLMVDAFSKRSTRLAFFPNQLQLTQMIPVTHPAPPLTAVDAPNLRRLEFLLLCDFMPGSASTIIDHVMGLKEFSRHSIQIFNSRGDVSNLLELDRFDGVIIHYSLVACMDTYIGPNLRAAICRFKGLKAAFIQDEYRWINDTMAAFRQLGVHILFSVVPQEIMDDYYPQDRLPNVVRETVLTGYVPGELLDRTVPRLEDRSIDVGYRARKVPDWLGSFAQEKWLISGRFEADAAQYGLTCDMSTREEDRIYGENWIKFLANCKAVLGTESGASVCDFTGEIQRNVDQHLARDPSASFETLRDLYFKDEDNRVILAVISPRCFEAAALQTLMILYEGTYSGRLEPWRHYVPLKKDHSNMAEVMEVLRDPVRAQEIVDRAYREVALNPDNSFEAMVRQVDRAIDRRYHPEMAATKRCYAEGELVALVAREKRRTRRRELMQKVMRKAKQTVRHRLVVIAKVVAANGVIHVARLTPGPLRRWAKRIVLRHTRIRRLIGIDA
;
A
#
# COMPACT_ATOMS: atom_id res chain seq x y z
N MET A 1 -77.31 22.33 -30.32
CA MET A 1 -78.25 21.43 -29.60
C MET A 1 -77.48 20.82 -28.43
N LYS A 2 -78.06 20.77 -27.22
CA LYS A 2 -77.64 20.10 -25.95
C LYS A 2 -76.40 19.19 -25.96
N LEU A 3 -75.53 19.08 -24.93
CA LEU A 3 -75.42 19.60 -23.54
C LEU A 3 -74.06 19.15 -22.95
N MET A 4 -73.40 19.95 -22.08
CA MET A 4 -72.47 19.57 -20.96
C MET A 4 -71.23 18.68 -21.29
N VAL A 5 -70.12 18.51 -20.54
CA VAL A 5 -69.38 19.10 -19.37
C VAL A 5 -68.01 18.34 -19.38
N ASP A 6 -66.81 18.86 -19.13
CA ASP A 6 -66.24 20.20 -18.84
C ASP A 6 -64.81 20.29 -19.46
N ALA A 7 -64.11 21.43 -19.61
CA ALA A 7 -63.46 22.33 -18.64
C ALA A 7 -62.33 21.63 -17.79
N PHE A 8 -61.04 22.02 -17.79
CA PHE A 8 -60.33 23.24 -18.24
C PHE A 8 -58.93 22.96 -18.88
N SER A 9 -58.68 23.61 -20.02
CA SER A 9 -57.51 24.49 -20.33
C SER A 9 -56.04 24.01 -20.39
N LYS A 10 -55.60 23.75 -21.64
CA LYS A 10 -54.43 24.33 -22.35
C LYS A 10 -53.12 24.69 -21.60
N ARG A 11 -52.01 24.04 -22.02
CA ARG A 11 -50.62 24.54 -22.21
C ARG A 11 -49.94 23.53 -23.17
N SER A 12 -49.55 23.83 -24.42
CA SER A 12 -48.58 24.81 -24.94
C SER A 12 -47.17 24.65 -24.36
N THR A 13 -46.38 23.78 -24.98
CA THR A 13 -44.99 23.46 -24.65
C THR A 13 -43.99 24.40 -25.33
N ARG A 14 -43.17 25.12 -24.55
CA ARG A 14 -41.83 25.58 -24.96
C ARG A 14 -40.86 25.55 -23.78
N LEU A 15 -39.60 25.27 -24.12
CA LEU A 15 -38.43 25.05 -23.27
C LEU A 15 -38.24 26.03 -22.10
N ALA A 16 -37.75 25.48 -20.97
CA ALA A 16 -36.88 26.18 -20.03
C ALA A 16 -35.88 25.20 -19.38
N PHE A 17 -34.63 25.63 -19.21
CA PHE A 17 -33.60 24.94 -18.44
C PHE A 17 -33.95 24.91 -16.93
N PHE A 18 -33.58 23.84 -16.24
CA PHE A 18 -33.36 23.86 -14.79
C PHE A 18 -32.15 22.96 -14.41
N PRO A 19 -31.30 23.39 -13.45
CA PRO A 19 -30.18 22.60 -12.96
C PRO A 19 -30.65 21.62 -11.87
N ASN A 20 -30.21 20.36 -11.92
CA ASN A 20 -30.51 19.40 -10.86
C ASN A 20 -29.63 19.65 -9.63
N GLN A 21 -30.23 20.19 -8.57
CA GLN A 21 -29.74 20.00 -7.21
C GLN A 21 -29.88 18.52 -6.84
N LEU A 22 -28.76 17.83 -6.61
CA LEU A 22 -28.77 16.52 -5.95
C LEU A 22 -28.96 16.77 -4.44
N GLN A 23 -30.15 16.47 -3.95
CA GLN A 23 -30.44 16.50 -2.51
C GLN A 23 -29.64 15.39 -1.80
N LEU A 24 -29.06 15.74 -0.65
CA LEU A 24 -28.49 14.80 0.30
C LEU A 24 -29.61 13.89 0.85
N THR A 25 -29.84 12.75 0.20
CA THR A 25 -30.65 11.67 0.76
C THR A 25 -29.96 11.06 1.97
N GLN A 26 -30.72 10.90 3.04
CA GLN A 26 -30.28 10.44 4.35
C GLN A 26 -29.43 9.17 4.26
N MET A 27 -28.19 9.23 4.76
CA MET A 27 -27.40 8.03 4.99
C MET A 27 -28.02 7.26 6.17
N ILE A 28 -28.74 6.19 5.85
CA ILE A 28 -29.15 5.19 6.84
C ILE A 28 -27.86 4.50 7.31
N PRO A 29 -27.56 4.45 8.63
CA PRO A 29 -26.41 3.68 9.10
C PRO A 29 -26.66 2.21 8.81
N VAL A 30 -25.94 1.66 7.84
CA VAL A 30 -25.99 0.23 7.51
C VAL A 30 -25.23 -0.53 8.59
N THR A 31 -25.87 -0.71 9.73
CA THR A 31 -25.50 -1.75 10.68
C THR A 31 -25.77 -3.10 10.01
N HIS A 32 -24.77 -3.65 9.34
CA HIS A 32 -24.77 -5.07 9.03
C HIS A 32 -24.59 -5.83 10.36
N PRO A 33 -25.61 -6.52 10.89
CA PRO A 33 -25.33 -7.51 11.90
C PRO A 33 -24.47 -8.58 11.23
N ALA A 34 -23.19 -8.66 11.60
CA ALA A 34 -22.42 -9.85 11.32
C ALA A 34 -23.25 -11.05 11.80
N PRO A 35 -23.45 -12.10 10.97
CA PRO A 35 -24.25 -13.24 11.39
C PRO A 35 -23.68 -13.75 12.71
N PRO A 36 -24.54 -14.03 13.72
CA PRO A 36 -24.07 -14.33 15.06
C PRO A 36 -23.03 -15.44 14.99
N LEU A 37 -21.89 -15.20 15.65
CA LEU A 37 -20.77 -16.13 15.70
C LEU A 37 -21.23 -17.42 16.38
N THR A 38 -21.84 -18.32 15.63
CA THR A 38 -22.11 -19.68 16.06
C THR A 38 -20.75 -20.31 16.30
N ALA A 39 -20.39 -20.43 17.57
CA ALA A 39 -19.24 -21.17 18.02
C ALA A 39 -19.44 -22.62 17.57
N VAL A 40 -18.89 -22.95 16.41
CA VAL A 40 -18.47 -24.31 16.10
C VAL A 40 -17.20 -24.51 16.92
N ASP A 41 -17.38 -24.62 18.23
CA ASP A 41 -16.40 -25.21 19.12
C ASP A 41 -16.27 -26.66 18.65
N ALA A 42 -15.28 -26.92 17.81
CA ALA A 42 -14.89 -28.24 17.35
C ALA A 42 -13.75 -28.72 18.24
N PRO A 43 -14.02 -29.42 19.36
CA PRO A 43 -12.97 -29.87 20.25
C PRO A 43 -12.20 -30.96 19.51
N ASN A 44 -10.87 -30.89 19.53
CA ASN A 44 -9.91 -31.80 18.86
C ASN A 44 -9.54 -31.52 17.39
N LEU A 45 -9.67 -30.29 16.87
CA LEU A 45 -8.91 -29.92 15.67
C LEU A 45 -7.41 -29.83 15.97
N ARG A 46 -6.64 -30.80 15.45
CA ARG A 46 -5.16 -30.89 15.55
C ARG A 46 -4.48 -29.53 15.32
N ARG A 47 -3.44 -29.24 16.10
CA ARG A 47 -2.50 -28.13 15.81
C ARG A 47 -1.74 -28.42 14.52
N LEU A 48 -1.83 -27.49 13.57
CA LEU A 48 -1.21 -27.57 12.24
C LEU A 48 0.13 -26.82 12.24
N GLU A 49 1.09 -27.28 11.45
CA GLU A 49 2.38 -26.63 11.25
C GLU A 49 2.37 -25.81 9.95
N PHE A 50 2.55 -24.50 10.04
CA PHE A 50 2.57 -23.57 8.91
C PHE A 50 3.92 -22.88 8.75
N LEU A 51 4.31 -22.66 7.50
CA LEU A 51 5.42 -21.80 7.14
C LEU A 51 4.92 -20.42 6.69
N LEU A 52 5.28 -19.36 7.41
CA LEU A 52 4.99 -17.97 7.02
C LEU A 52 6.17 -17.41 6.21
N LEU A 53 5.97 -17.27 4.89
CA LEU A 53 6.91 -16.62 3.98
C LEU A 53 6.73 -15.11 4.07
N CYS A 54 7.75 -14.37 4.48
CA CYS A 54 7.70 -12.91 4.60
C CYS A 54 9.05 -12.26 4.26
N ASP A 55 9.06 -10.94 4.05
CA ASP A 55 10.28 -10.12 4.03
C ASP A 55 10.10 -8.92 4.96
N PHE A 56 11.08 -8.65 5.83
CA PHE A 56 11.16 -7.43 6.63
C PHE A 56 12.59 -7.21 7.14
N MET A 57 12.96 -5.94 7.30
CA MET A 57 14.30 -5.50 7.67
C MET A 57 14.24 -4.64 8.95
N PRO A 58 15.35 -4.48 9.69
CA PRO A 58 15.44 -3.45 10.73
C PRO A 58 15.10 -2.07 10.14
N GLY A 59 14.13 -1.37 10.72
CA GLY A 59 13.61 -0.11 10.18
C GLY A 59 12.44 -0.24 9.18
N SER A 60 11.92 -1.45 8.94
CA SER A 60 10.58 -1.62 8.35
C SER A 60 9.51 -0.94 9.23
N ALA A 61 8.35 -0.61 8.65
CA ALA A 61 7.21 -0.12 9.41
C ALA A 61 6.79 -1.16 10.47
N SER A 62 6.44 -0.68 11.68
CA SER A 62 5.98 -1.49 12.81
C SER A 62 4.93 -2.51 12.38
N THR A 63 3.87 -2.02 11.73
CA THR A 63 2.73 -2.80 11.22
C THR A 63 3.07 -4.07 10.44
N ILE A 64 4.21 -4.12 9.72
CA ILE A 64 4.69 -5.34 9.04
C ILE A 64 5.19 -6.37 10.04
N ILE A 65 5.93 -5.92 11.05
CA ILE A 65 6.49 -6.73 12.12
C ILE A 65 5.35 -7.19 13.03
N ASP A 66 4.47 -6.29 13.45
CA ASP A 66 3.35 -6.56 14.36
C ASP A 66 2.39 -7.58 13.74
N HIS A 67 2.11 -7.48 12.44
CA HIS A 67 1.28 -8.46 11.73
C HIS A 67 1.94 -9.85 11.63
N VAL A 68 3.25 -9.92 11.35
CA VAL A 68 3.99 -11.19 11.31
C VAL A 68 4.11 -11.82 12.71
N MET A 69 4.35 -11.01 13.74
CA MET A 69 4.49 -11.46 15.12
C MET A 69 3.14 -11.89 15.70
N GLY A 70 2.07 -11.12 15.46
CA GLY A 70 0.71 -11.47 15.86
C GLY A 70 0.27 -12.82 15.29
N LEU A 71 0.55 -13.10 14.01
CA LEU A 71 0.34 -14.43 13.43
C LEU A 71 1.09 -15.54 14.18
N LYS A 72 2.33 -15.31 14.63
CA LYS A 72 3.11 -16.29 15.41
C LYS A 72 2.59 -16.46 16.84
N GLU A 73 2.12 -15.38 17.45
CA GLU A 73 1.77 -15.32 18.87
C GLU A 73 0.33 -15.78 19.15
N PHE A 74 -0.63 -15.31 18.37
CA PHE A 74 -2.06 -15.50 18.64
C PHE A 74 -2.69 -16.69 17.88
N SER A 75 -1.99 -17.30 16.92
CA SER A 75 -2.55 -18.43 16.18
C SER A 75 -2.59 -19.68 17.05
N ARG A 76 -3.73 -20.40 17.00
CA ARG A 76 -3.86 -21.73 17.58
C ARG A 76 -2.96 -22.75 16.87
N HIS A 77 -2.55 -22.47 15.63
CA HIS A 77 -1.60 -23.27 14.86
C HIS A 77 -0.15 -22.95 15.26
N SER A 78 0.81 -23.66 14.68
CA SER A 78 2.24 -23.41 14.85
C SER A 78 2.73 -22.66 13.61
N ILE A 79 3.11 -21.38 13.76
CA ILE A 79 3.57 -20.55 12.63
C ILE A 79 5.09 -20.36 12.71
N GLN A 80 5.82 -20.99 11.80
CA GLN A 80 7.27 -20.83 11.67
C GLN A 80 7.61 -19.72 10.66
N ILE A 81 8.30 -18.67 11.12
CA ILE A 81 8.61 -17.49 10.30
C ILE A 81 9.83 -17.75 9.41
N PHE A 82 9.64 -17.59 8.10
CA PHE A 82 10.70 -17.63 7.09
C PHE A 82 10.89 -16.25 6.45
N ASN A 83 11.61 -15.38 7.16
CA ASN A 83 11.94 -14.05 6.68
C ASN A 83 13.05 -14.13 5.59
N SER A 84 12.63 -14.19 4.32
CA SER A 84 13.50 -14.21 3.14
C SER A 84 12.74 -13.88 1.86
N ARG A 85 13.44 -13.33 0.86
CA ARG A 85 12.87 -12.98 -0.45
C ARG A 85 13.63 -13.62 -1.61
N GLY A 86 12.93 -13.85 -2.72
CA GLY A 86 13.46 -14.36 -3.96
C GLY A 86 13.54 -15.89 -3.96
N ASP A 87 14.69 -16.43 -4.35
CA ASP A 87 14.87 -17.86 -4.57
C ASP A 87 15.58 -18.54 -3.39
N VAL A 88 14.90 -19.49 -2.75
CA VAL A 88 15.43 -20.34 -1.65
C VAL A 88 16.30 -21.48 -2.19
N SER A 89 16.96 -22.24 -1.30
CA SER A 89 17.63 -23.48 -1.67
C SER A 89 16.72 -24.68 -1.48
N ASN A 90 17.04 -25.80 -2.13
CA ASN A 90 16.32 -27.07 -2.00
C ASN A 90 16.36 -27.66 -0.57
N LEU A 91 17.00 -26.99 0.38
CA LEU A 91 17.00 -27.32 1.80
C LEU A 91 15.72 -26.86 2.51
N LEU A 92 14.89 -26.01 1.87
CA LEU A 92 13.54 -25.71 2.32
C LEU A 92 12.56 -26.73 1.71
N GLU A 93 12.12 -27.67 2.54
CA GLU A 93 11.21 -28.75 2.21
C GLU A 93 9.80 -28.39 2.69
N LEU A 94 8.93 -27.93 1.78
CA LEU A 94 7.58 -27.47 2.13
C LEU A 94 6.69 -28.61 2.64
N ASP A 95 6.97 -29.86 2.27
CA ASP A 95 6.24 -31.06 2.71
C ASP A 95 6.50 -31.47 4.18
N ARG A 96 7.28 -30.66 4.90
CA ARG A 96 7.39 -30.66 6.37
C ARG A 96 6.35 -29.79 7.08
N PHE A 97 5.44 -29.16 6.33
CA PHE A 97 4.37 -28.28 6.83
C PHE A 97 3.00 -28.73 6.31
N ASP A 98 1.96 -28.51 7.11
CA ASP A 98 0.55 -28.69 6.74
C ASP A 98 0.05 -27.54 5.82
N GLY A 99 0.74 -26.39 5.85
CA GLY A 99 0.48 -25.31 4.91
C GLY A 99 1.56 -24.22 4.84
N VAL A 100 1.37 -23.31 3.88
CA VAL A 100 2.23 -22.14 3.62
C VAL A 100 1.35 -20.89 3.58
N ILE A 101 1.77 -19.84 4.29
CA ILE A 101 1.16 -18.51 4.26
C ILE A 101 2.14 -17.57 3.57
N ILE A 102 1.68 -16.87 2.54
CA ILE A 102 2.45 -15.81 1.85
C ILE A 102 2.04 -14.48 2.48
N HIS A 103 2.97 -13.79 3.13
CA HIS A 103 2.73 -12.48 3.74
C HIS A 103 2.69 -11.37 2.68
N TYR A 104 1.91 -10.31 2.90
CA TYR A 104 1.75 -9.20 1.96
C TYR A 104 3.06 -8.41 1.68
N SER A 105 4.10 -8.61 2.49
CA SER A 105 5.44 -8.08 2.21
C SER A 105 6.17 -8.78 1.05
N LEU A 106 5.61 -9.88 0.51
CA LEU A 106 6.10 -10.56 -0.68
C LEU A 106 5.15 -10.34 -1.86
N VAL A 107 5.56 -9.52 -2.83
CA VAL A 107 4.79 -9.28 -4.07
C VAL A 107 4.80 -10.55 -4.93
N ALA A 108 3.73 -11.34 -4.87
CA ALA A 108 3.69 -12.71 -5.40
C ALA A 108 3.92 -12.82 -6.93
N CYS A 109 3.55 -11.78 -7.69
CA CYS A 109 3.77 -11.70 -9.14
C CYS A 109 5.22 -11.34 -9.53
N MET A 110 6.11 -11.06 -8.57
CA MET A 110 7.48 -10.62 -8.84
C MET A 110 8.54 -11.61 -8.37
N ASP A 111 9.42 -12.03 -9.29
CA ASP A 111 10.51 -12.98 -9.02
C ASP A 111 11.61 -12.45 -8.06
N THR A 112 11.60 -11.14 -7.76
CA THR A 112 12.45 -10.56 -6.71
C THR A 112 11.98 -10.96 -5.31
N TYR A 113 10.68 -11.26 -5.15
CA TYR A 113 10.05 -11.65 -3.89
C TYR A 113 9.76 -13.15 -3.82
N ILE A 114 9.23 -13.74 -4.89
CA ILE A 114 9.01 -15.19 -5.01
C ILE A 114 9.73 -15.70 -6.26
N GLY A 115 10.97 -16.16 -6.10
CA GLY A 115 11.83 -16.58 -7.22
C GLY A 115 11.32 -17.86 -7.92
N PRO A 116 11.77 -18.16 -9.15
CA PRO A 116 11.23 -19.28 -9.94
C PRO A 116 11.30 -20.65 -9.28
N ASN A 117 12.34 -20.94 -8.48
CA ASN A 117 12.46 -22.21 -7.77
C ASN A 117 11.52 -22.26 -6.55
N LEU A 118 11.38 -21.16 -5.82
CA LEU A 118 10.40 -21.05 -4.72
C LEU A 118 8.97 -21.16 -5.26
N ARG A 119 8.65 -20.43 -6.33
CA ARG A 119 7.37 -20.49 -7.06
C ARG A 119 7.04 -21.92 -7.46
N ALA A 120 7.98 -22.61 -8.12
CA ALA A 120 7.79 -24.01 -8.53
C ALA A 120 7.68 -24.98 -7.34
N ALA A 121 8.32 -24.71 -6.20
CA ALA A 121 8.13 -25.49 -4.98
C ALA A 121 6.71 -25.31 -4.41
N ILE A 122 6.20 -24.06 -4.34
CA ILE A 122 4.85 -23.76 -3.87
C ILE A 122 3.79 -24.39 -4.80
N CYS A 123 3.96 -24.30 -6.12
CA CYS A 123 3.05 -24.96 -7.08
C CYS A 123 2.96 -26.49 -6.91
N ARG A 124 4.08 -27.15 -6.53
CA ARG A 124 4.11 -28.61 -6.30
C ARG A 124 3.59 -29.00 -4.92
N PHE A 125 3.70 -28.13 -3.94
CA PHE A 125 3.31 -28.38 -2.55
C PHE A 125 1.82 -28.72 -2.46
N LYS A 126 1.48 -29.75 -1.67
CA LYS A 126 0.11 -30.28 -1.55
C LYS A 126 -0.66 -29.72 -0.36
N GLY A 127 0.04 -29.18 0.64
CA GLY A 127 -0.60 -28.56 1.79
C GLY A 127 -1.37 -27.27 1.46
N LEU A 128 -2.02 -26.74 2.48
CA LEU A 128 -2.84 -25.53 2.39
C LEU A 128 -1.97 -24.33 2.00
N LYS A 129 -2.56 -23.38 1.28
CA LYS A 129 -1.88 -22.19 0.78
C LYS A 129 -2.77 -20.98 1.00
N ALA A 130 -2.31 -20.04 1.80
CA ALA A 130 -2.97 -18.77 2.01
C ALA A 130 -2.06 -17.62 1.55
N ALA A 131 -2.65 -16.51 1.15
CA ALA A 131 -1.91 -15.30 0.83
C ALA A 131 -2.59 -14.09 1.47
N PHE A 132 -1.79 -13.24 2.11
CA PHE A 132 -2.18 -11.86 2.43
C PHE A 132 -1.76 -10.95 1.29
N ILE A 133 -2.55 -9.91 1.05
CA ILE A 133 -2.21 -8.83 0.12
C ILE A 133 -2.60 -7.47 0.71
N GLN A 134 -1.82 -6.46 0.36
CA GLN A 134 -2.07 -5.04 0.61
C GLN A 134 -1.55 -4.24 -0.60
N ASP A 135 -1.77 -2.92 -0.61
CA ASP A 135 -1.46 -2.04 -1.76
C ASP A 135 -2.19 -2.48 -3.06
N GLU A 136 -3.44 -2.94 -2.91
CA GLU A 136 -4.32 -3.52 -3.93
C GLU A 136 -4.90 -2.49 -4.90
N TYR A 137 -4.01 -1.79 -5.62
CA TYR A 137 -4.37 -0.77 -6.61
C TYR A 137 -3.40 -0.79 -7.80
N ARG A 138 -2.56 -1.83 -7.90
CA ARG A 138 -1.53 -2.01 -8.92
C ARG A 138 -1.31 -3.50 -9.23
N TRP A 139 -0.98 -3.82 -10.48
CA TRP A 139 -0.62 -5.18 -10.92
C TRP A 139 -1.65 -6.25 -10.54
N ILE A 140 -2.93 -5.88 -10.47
CA ILE A 140 -4.00 -6.73 -9.91
C ILE A 140 -4.15 -7.99 -10.79
N ASN A 141 -4.08 -7.85 -12.12
CA ASN A 141 -4.13 -8.99 -13.05
C ASN A 141 -2.96 -9.95 -12.88
N ASP A 142 -1.74 -9.44 -12.77
CA ASP A 142 -0.53 -10.25 -12.61
C ASP A 142 -0.52 -10.97 -11.26
N THR A 143 -1.07 -10.32 -10.23
CA THR A 143 -1.16 -10.86 -8.86
C THR A 143 -2.24 -11.94 -8.76
N MET A 144 -3.41 -11.74 -9.39
CA MET A 144 -4.39 -12.82 -9.61
C MET A 144 -3.80 -14.01 -10.36
N ALA A 145 -3.07 -13.76 -11.47
CA ALA A 145 -2.43 -14.82 -12.23
C ALA A 145 -1.40 -15.59 -11.38
N ALA A 146 -0.63 -14.90 -10.56
CA ALA A 146 0.30 -15.52 -9.61
C ALA A 146 -0.41 -16.35 -8.54
N PHE A 147 -1.49 -15.86 -7.91
CA PHE A 147 -2.25 -16.63 -6.93
C PHE A 147 -2.90 -17.89 -7.53
N ARG A 148 -3.46 -17.78 -8.74
CA ARG A 148 -3.99 -18.92 -9.51
C ARG A 148 -2.88 -19.94 -9.84
N GLN A 149 -1.71 -19.48 -10.29
CA GLN A 149 -0.56 -20.33 -10.59
C GLN A 149 -0.02 -21.05 -9.34
N LEU A 150 0.06 -20.35 -8.21
CA LEU A 150 0.53 -20.89 -6.93
C LEU A 150 -0.48 -21.87 -6.31
N GLY A 151 -1.74 -21.86 -6.75
CA GLY A 151 -2.82 -22.67 -6.19
C GLY A 151 -3.24 -22.20 -4.80
N VAL A 152 -3.31 -20.88 -4.60
CA VAL A 152 -3.80 -20.28 -3.35
C VAL A 152 -5.23 -20.75 -3.08
N HIS A 153 -5.52 -21.12 -1.84
CA HIS A 153 -6.83 -21.59 -1.39
C HIS A 153 -7.59 -20.53 -0.58
N ILE A 154 -6.87 -19.61 0.06
CA ILE A 154 -7.41 -18.50 0.86
C ILE A 154 -6.67 -17.21 0.50
N LEU A 155 -7.41 -16.16 0.19
CA LEU A 155 -6.92 -14.80 -0.01
C LEU A 155 -7.43 -13.91 1.12
N PHE A 156 -6.51 -13.37 1.93
CA PHE A 156 -6.78 -12.30 2.88
C PHE A 156 -6.46 -10.96 2.21
N SER A 157 -7.48 -10.17 1.93
CA SER A 157 -7.41 -8.93 1.16
C SER A 157 -7.91 -7.75 2.00
N VAL A 158 -7.45 -6.54 1.75
CA VAL A 158 -8.01 -5.32 2.36
C VAL A 158 -9.16 -4.73 1.54
N VAL A 159 -9.51 -5.33 0.40
CA VAL A 159 -10.66 -4.92 -0.41
C VAL A 159 -11.96 -5.17 0.38
N PRO A 160 -12.84 -4.17 0.55
CA PRO A 160 -14.18 -4.32 1.14
C PRO A 160 -15.01 -5.38 0.40
N GLN A 161 -15.89 -6.09 1.11
CA GLN A 161 -16.67 -7.20 0.54
C GLN A 161 -17.58 -6.75 -0.61
N GLU A 162 -18.06 -5.51 -0.54
CA GLU A 162 -18.97 -4.86 -1.49
C GLU A 162 -18.36 -4.72 -2.90
N ILE A 163 -17.03 -4.64 -2.99
CA ILE A 163 -16.26 -4.52 -4.24
C ILE A 163 -15.30 -5.70 -4.47
N MET A 164 -15.38 -6.77 -3.65
CA MET A 164 -14.49 -7.94 -3.74
C MET A 164 -14.55 -8.64 -5.10
N ASP A 165 -15.73 -8.71 -5.72
CA ASP A 165 -15.91 -9.33 -7.04
C ASP A 165 -15.41 -8.46 -8.20
N ASP A 166 -15.32 -7.12 -8.04
CA ASP A 166 -14.71 -6.24 -9.05
C ASP A 166 -13.19 -6.46 -9.14
N TYR A 167 -12.55 -6.77 -8.01
CA TYR A 167 -11.12 -7.05 -7.94
C TYR A 167 -10.77 -8.50 -8.29
N TYR A 168 -11.50 -9.45 -7.72
CA TYR A 168 -11.12 -10.86 -7.68
C TYR A 168 -12.23 -11.80 -8.15
N PRO A 169 -12.82 -11.60 -9.33
CA PRO A 169 -14.01 -12.33 -9.75
C PRO A 169 -13.78 -13.85 -9.77
N GLN A 170 -14.84 -14.59 -9.44
CA GLN A 170 -14.79 -16.04 -9.18
C GLN A 170 -14.32 -16.89 -10.38
N ASP A 171 -14.48 -16.42 -11.62
CA ASP A 171 -13.96 -17.10 -12.81
C ASP A 171 -12.42 -17.03 -12.91
N ARG A 172 -11.83 -15.95 -12.36
CA ARG A 172 -10.38 -15.70 -12.35
C ARG A 172 -9.69 -16.33 -11.15
N LEU A 173 -10.30 -16.32 -9.97
CA LEU A 173 -9.84 -17.01 -8.76
C LEU A 173 -10.86 -18.05 -8.23
N PRO A 174 -11.15 -19.12 -9.00
CA PRO A 174 -12.18 -20.10 -8.64
C PRO A 174 -11.79 -20.93 -7.41
N ASN A 175 -12.77 -21.14 -6.52
CA ASN A 175 -12.62 -21.92 -5.27
C ASN A 175 -11.62 -21.33 -4.25
N VAL A 176 -11.27 -20.05 -4.41
CA VAL A 176 -10.49 -19.30 -3.42
C VAL A 176 -11.44 -18.66 -2.41
N VAL A 177 -11.25 -18.96 -1.13
CA VAL A 177 -11.94 -18.26 -0.04
C VAL A 177 -11.35 -16.85 0.06
N ARG A 178 -12.17 -15.81 -0.01
CA ARG A 178 -11.74 -14.39 0.01
C ARG A 178 -12.27 -13.73 1.28
N GLU A 179 -11.36 -13.42 2.20
CA GLU A 179 -11.67 -12.86 3.51
C GLU A 179 -11.13 -11.43 3.57
N THR A 180 -11.99 -10.46 3.93
CA THR A 180 -11.54 -9.09 4.14
C THR A 180 -10.88 -8.95 5.51
N VAL A 181 -9.67 -8.38 5.52
CA VAL A 181 -8.90 -7.99 6.71
C VAL A 181 -8.58 -6.49 6.65
N LEU A 182 -8.08 -5.91 7.74
CA LEU A 182 -7.69 -4.50 7.77
C LEU A 182 -6.22 -4.31 7.35
N THR A 183 -5.86 -3.08 6.98
CA THR A 183 -4.45 -2.72 6.67
C THR A 183 -3.51 -2.84 7.87
N GLY A 184 -4.08 -2.85 9.08
CA GLY A 184 -3.43 -3.07 10.36
C GLY A 184 -4.45 -3.03 11.48
N TYR A 185 -3.98 -3.29 12.70
CA TYR A 185 -4.79 -3.50 13.90
C TYR A 185 -4.15 -2.74 15.07
N VAL A 186 -4.83 -2.65 16.21
CA VAL A 186 -4.31 -2.00 17.43
C VAL A 186 -3.05 -2.74 17.93
N PRO A 187 -1.89 -2.09 18.00
CA PRO A 187 -0.70 -2.67 18.64
C PRO A 187 -0.90 -2.63 20.17
N GLY A 188 -0.85 -3.80 20.81
CA GLY A 188 -1.19 -3.95 22.23
C GLY A 188 -0.27 -3.14 23.15
N GLU A 189 1.01 -3.01 22.79
CA GLU A 189 2.02 -2.27 23.53
C GLU A 189 1.84 -0.75 23.53
N LEU A 190 0.85 -0.22 22.79
CA LEU A 190 0.43 1.18 22.87
C LEU A 190 -0.69 1.39 23.89
N LEU A 191 -1.49 0.37 24.23
CA LEU A 191 -2.63 0.48 25.15
C LEU A 191 -2.19 0.72 26.60
N ASP A 192 -1.05 0.15 27.00
CA ASP A 192 -0.48 0.26 28.34
C ASP A 192 0.41 1.51 28.53
N ARG A 193 0.49 2.41 27.53
CA ARG A 193 1.37 3.59 27.60
C ARG A 193 0.73 4.74 28.36
N THR A 194 1.41 5.21 29.41
CA THR A 194 1.18 6.54 29.99
C THR A 194 1.53 7.61 28.96
N VAL A 195 0.52 8.37 28.52
CA VAL A 195 0.67 9.51 27.61
C VAL A 195 0.39 10.85 28.34
N PRO A 196 0.94 11.99 27.88
CA PRO A 196 0.58 13.29 28.41
C PRO A 196 -0.91 13.60 28.20
N ARG A 197 -1.51 14.32 29.16
CA ARG A 197 -2.89 14.84 29.03
C ARG A 197 -2.96 15.76 27.82
N LEU A 198 -4.12 15.84 27.17
CA LEU A 198 -4.27 16.58 25.91
C LEU A 198 -3.81 18.04 26.02
N GLU A 199 -4.12 18.71 27.13
CA GLU A 199 -3.72 20.10 27.38
C GLU A 199 -2.21 20.33 27.60
N ASP A 200 -1.46 19.30 28.02
CA ASP A 200 -0.01 19.38 28.29
C ASP A 200 0.84 19.24 27.01
N ARG A 201 0.21 18.93 25.87
CA ARG A 201 0.87 18.63 24.58
C ARG A 201 1.21 19.92 23.82
N SER A 202 2.41 20.02 23.28
CA SER A 202 2.92 21.29 22.71
C SER A 202 2.60 21.53 21.23
N ILE A 203 2.17 20.51 20.49
CA ILE A 203 1.74 20.64 19.08
C ILE A 203 0.21 20.59 19.06
N ASP A 204 -0.45 21.62 18.52
CA ASP A 204 -1.91 21.61 18.38
C ASP A 204 -2.37 20.60 17.33
N VAL A 205 -1.72 20.60 16.16
CA VAL A 205 -2.03 19.65 15.07
C VAL A 205 -0.76 19.09 14.43
N GLY A 206 -0.61 17.77 14.49
CA GLY A 206 0.50 17.04 13.88
C GLY A 206 0.12 16.31 12.59
N TYR A 207 1.03 16.24 11.62
CA TYR A 207 0.87 15.36 10.46
C TYR A 207 2.21 14.87 9.87
N ARG A 208 2.22 13.64 9.37
CA ARG A 208 3.32 13.11 8.55
C ARG A 208 2.78 12.23 7.44
N ALA A 209 2.94 12.65 6.19
CA ALA A 209 2.57 11.85 5.02
C ALA A 209 3.70 11.88 3.98
N ARG A 210 3.37 11.54 2.74
CA ARG A 210 4.25 11.66 1.58
C ARG A 210 3.40 12.02 0.36
N LYS A 211 3.95 12.76 -0.61
CA LYS A 211 3.32 12.78 -1.94
C LYS A 211 3.27 11.33 -2.46
N VAL A 212 2.11 10.93 -2.96
CA VAL A 212 1.90 9.62 -3.58
C VAL A 212 1.93 9.77 -5.10
N PRO A 213 2.22 8.70 -5.87
CA PRO A 213 2.20 8.77 -7.33
C PRO A 213 0.84 9.24 -7.88
N ASP A 214 0.89 10.07 -8.92
CA ASP A 214 -0.31 10.69 -9.50
C ASP A 214 -1.26 9.65 -10.14
N TRP A 215 -0.75 8.51 -10.60
CA TRP A 215 -1.53 7.40 -11.17
C TRP A 215 -2.46 6.66 -10.20
N LEU A 216 -2.44 7.01 -8.90
CA LEU A 216 -3.37 6.46 -7.89
C LEU A 216 -4.73 7.18 -7.86
N GLY A 217 -4.91 8.19 -8.70
CA GLY A 217 -6.15 8.97 -8.77
C GLY A 217 -6.26 10.04 -7.70
N SER A 218 -7.34 10.80 -7.80
CA SER A 218 -7.63 12.00 -7.01
C SER A 218 -7.78 11.73 -5.51
N PHE A 219 -8.44 10.64 -5.12
CA PHE A 219 -8.61 10.25 -3.71
C PHE A 219 -7.27 10.05 -3.01
N ALA A 220 -6.30 9.40 -3.67
CA ALA A 220 -4.99 9.18 -3.10
C ALA A 220 -4.20 10.50 -2.89
N GLN A 221 -4.48 11.54 -3.68
CA GLN A 221 -3.83 12.86 -3.54
C GLN A 221 -4.25 13.56 -2.25
N GLU A 222 -5.45 13.30 -1.72
CA GLU A 222 -5.94 13.89 -0.46
C GLU A 222 -4.95 13.71 0.69
N LYS A 223 -4.25 12.56 0.72
CA LYS A 223 -3.23 12.18 1.71
C LYS A 223 -2.03 13.14 1.82
N TRP A 224 -1.76 13.97 0.82
CA TRP A 224 -0.72 15.00 0.93
C TRP A 224 -1.28 16.41 0.76
N LEU A 225 -2.35 16.57 -0.02
CA LEU A 225 -3.06 17.85 -0.18
C LEU A 225 -3.69 18.37 1.13
N ILE A 226 -4.19 17.48 2.00
CA ILE A 226 -4.75 17.87 3.31
C ILE A 226 -3.76 18.68 4.14
N SER A 227 -2.45 18.37 4.05
CA SER A 227 -1.40 19.04 4.82
C SER A 227 -1.34 20.53 4.49
N GLY A 228 -1.08 20.86 3.23
CA GLY A 228 -0.91 22.25 2.80
C GLY A 228 -2.20 23.07 2.83
N ARG A 229 -3.38 22.43 2.67
CA ARG A 229 -4.67 23.11 2.87
C ARG A 229 -4.87 23.49 4.34
N PHE A 230 -4.67 22.53 5.24
CA PHE A 230 -4.88 22.76 6.67
C PHE A 230 -3.86 23.75 7.24
N GLU A 231 -2.59 23.73 6.80
CA GLU A 231 -1.59 24.73 7.18
C GLU A 231 -2.03 26.17 6.81
N ALA A 232 -2.66 26.35 5.65
CA ALA A 232 -3.16 27.66 5.21
C ALA A 232 -4.33 28.15 6.08
N ASP A 233 -5.23 27.26 6.50
CA ASP A 233 -6.34 27.61 7.38
C ASP A 233 -5.87 27.82 8.83
N ALA A 234 -4.99 26.95 9.32
CA ALA A 234 -4.43 26.97 10.68
C ALA A 234 -3.77 28.31 11.05
N ALA A 235 -3.16 28.98 10.06
CA ALA A 235 -2.59 30.31 10.21
C ALA A 235 -3.61 31.37 10.68
N GLN A 236 -4.88 31.26 10.26
CA GLN A 236 -5.96 32.16 10.68
C GLN A 236 -6.39 31.95 12.14
N TYR A 237 -6.13 30.75 12.68
CA TYR A 237 -6.48 30.35 14.04
C TYR A 237 -5.30 30.37 15.02
N GLY A 238 -4.09 30.72 14.55
CA GLY A 238 -2.88 30.81 15.38
C GLY A 238 -2.41 29.47 15.94
N LEU A 239 -2.67 28.36 15.24
CA LEU A 239 -2.30 27.01 15.70
C LEU A 239 -0.80 26.74 15.58
N THR A 240 -0.26 26.02 16.55
CA THR A 240 1.08 25.42 16.49
C THR A 240 1.00 24.08 15.77
N CYS A 241 1.29 24.08 14.47
CA CYS A 241 1.27 22.87 13.63
C CYS A 241 2.68 22.29 13.42
N ASP A 242 2.79 20.96 13.41
CA ASP A 242 3.99 20.24 12.96
C ASP A 242 3.62 19.23 11.88
N MET A 243 3.77 19.62 10.63
CA MET A 243 3.25 18.91 9.46
C MET A 243 4.32 18.76 8.38
N SER A 244 4.39 17.60 7.71
CA SER A 244 5.24 17.42 6.54
C SER A 244 4.79 16.27 5.63
N THR A 245 5.03 16.45 4.33
CA THR A 245 4.81 15.46 3.26
C THR A 245 6.11 15.05 2.56
N ARG A 246 7.27 15.35 3.15
CA ARG A 246 8.61 15.06 2.61
C ARG A 246 9.11 13.69 3.10
N GLU A 247 9.91 12.99 2.28
CA GLU A 247 10.43 11.66 2.63
C GLU A 247 11.51 11.72 3.72
N GLU A 248 12.27 12.81 3.75
CA GLU A 248 13.32 13.08 4.74
C GLU A 248 12.79 13.40 6.15
N ASP A 249 11.56 13.91 6.26
CA ASP A 249 10.92 14.29 7.54
C ASP A 249 10.14 13.13 8.19
N ARG A 250 10.29 11.91 7.65
CA ARG A 250 9.58 10.71 8.10
C ARG A 250 10.06 10.23 9.46
N ILE A 251 9.11 10.09 10.37
CA ILE A 251 9.32 9.63 11.75
C ILE A 251 8.96 8.14 11.86
N TYR A 252 9.73 7.37 12.62
CA TYR A 252 9.57 5.92 12.79
C TYR A 252 9.80 5.50 14.25
N GLY A 253 9.25 4.34 14.63
CA GLY A 253 9.47 3.69 15.92
C GLY A 253 9.09 4.59 17.11
N GLU A 254 9.90 4.55 18.17
CA GLU A 254 9.64 5.32 19.41
C GLU A 254 9.48 6.84 19.16
N ASN A 255 10.17 7.39 18.16
CA ASN A 255 10.02 8.82 17.83
C ASN A 255 8.64 9.13 17.23
N TRP A 256 8.02 8.18 16.52
CA TRP A 256 6.66 8.33 15.98
C TRP A 256 5.64 8.32 17.11
N ILE A 257 5.80 7.42 18.08
CA ILE A 257 4.95 7.33 19.26
C ILE A 257 5.04 8.63 20.10
N LYS A 258 6.26 9.13 20.33
CA LYS A 258 6.50 10.42 21.01
C LYS A 258 5.90 11.61 20.28
N PHE A 259 5.97 11.62 18.94
CA PHE A 259 5.33 12.64 18.12
C PHE A 259 3.80 12.62 18.30
N LEU A 260 3.16 11.46 18.10
CA LEU A 260 1.71 11.30 18.27
C LEU A 260 1.23 11.69 19.68
N ALA A 261 1.96 11.28 20.73
CA ALA A 261 1.64 11.59 22.12
C ALA A 261 1.93 13.05 22.52
N ASN A 262 2.64 13.82 21.69
CA ASN A 262 2.88 15.27 21.87
C ASN A 262 1.99 16.15 20.97
N CYS A 263 1.11 15.55 20.19
CA CYS A 263 0.10 16.26 19.41
C CYS A 263 -1.24 16.26 20.16
N LYS A 264 -1.94 17.40 20.24
CA LYS A 264 -3.34 17.46 20.70
C LYS A 264 -4.23 16.75 19.69
N ALA A 265 -4.12 17.13 18.42
CA ALA A 265 -4.76 16.44 17.32
C ALA A 265 -3.77 15.98 16.25
N VAL A 266 -4.16 14.98 15.47
CA VAL A 266 -3.46 14.58 14.23
C VAL A 266 -4.41 14.56 13.05
N LEU A 267 -3.91 14.98 11.89
CA LEU A 267 -4.68 14.89 10.67
C LEU A 267 -4.69 13.47 10.10
N GLY A 268 -5.72 13.17 9.31
CA GLY A 268 -5.77 11.94 8.53
C GLY A 268 -6.79 11.92 7.41
N THR A 269 -6.65 10.90 6.58
CA THR A 269 -7.50 10.56 5.44
C THR A 269 -7.66 9.04 5.44
N GLU A 270 -8.73 8.53 4.84
CA GLU A 270 -8.77 7.11 4.47
C GLU A 270 -7.57 6.78 3.57
N SER A 271 -7.07 5.56 3.67
CA SER A 271 -5.97 5.09 2.81
C SER A 271 -6.51 4.26 1.65
N GLY A 272 -5.81 4.32 0.52
CA GLY A 272 -6.14 3.57 -0.69
C GLY A 272 -6.02 4.44 -1.94
N ALA A 273 -6.87 4.21 -2.93
CA ALA A 273 -6.77 4.79 -4.27
C ALA A 273 -8.14 4.87 -4.96
N SER A 274 -8.32 5.87 -5.83
CA SER A 274 -9.48 6.00 -6.72
C SER A 274 -9.20 5.53 -8.15
N VAL A 275 -7.94 5.21 -8.46
CA VAL A 275 -7.54 4.48 -9.67
C VAL A 275 -6.87 3.18 -9.25
N CYS A 276 -7.42 2.06 -9.71
CA CYS A 276 -6.95 0.73 -9.37
C CYS A 276 -6.45 0.05 -10.65
N ASP A 277 -5.14 0.13 -10.88
CA ASP A 277 -4.52 -0.23 -12.15
C ASP A 277 -4.35 -1.74 -12.30
N PHE A 278 -5.37 -2.37 -12.89
CA PHE A 278 -5.41 -3.82 -13.15
C PHE A 278 -4.28 -4.30 -14.06
N THR A 279 -3.87 -3.52 -15.06
CA THR A 279 -2.91 -3.93 -16.11
C THR A 279 -1.50 -3.37 -15.89
N GLY A 280 -1.32 -2.46 -14.93
CA GLY A 280 -0.12 -1.65 -14.76
C GLY A 280 0.10 -0.62 -15.88
N GLU A 281 -0.86 -0.42 -16.78
CA GLU A 281 -0.69 0.45 -17.95
C GLU A 281 -0.77 1.93 -17.59
N ILE A 282 -1.69 2.30 -16.70
CA ILE A 282 -1.85 3.67 -16.23
C ILE A 282 -0.57 4.11 -15.54
N GLN A 283 -0.04 3.30 -14.62
CA GLN A 283 1.26 3.53 -13.98
C GLN A 283 2.36 3.70 -15.05
N ARG A 284 2.49 2.76 -15.99
CA ARG A 284 3.56 2.80 -17.01
C ARG A 284 3.49 4.05 -17.88
N ASN A 285 2.30 4.54 -18.20
CA ASN A 285 2.10 5.70 -19.05
C ASN A 285 2.38 7.01 -18.29
N VAL A 286 1.90 7.12 -17.04
CA VAL A 286 2.15 8.27 -16.16
C VAL A 286 3.64 8.37 -15.79
N ASP A 287 4.27 7.27 -15.37
CA ASP A 287 5.70 7.23 -15.02
C ASP A 287 6.58 7.61 -16.24
N GLN A 288 6.18 7.21 -17.46
CA GLN A 288 6.86 7.60 -18.70
C GLN A 288 6.63 9.06 -19.10
N HIS A 289 5.49 9.65 -18.77
CA HIS A 289 5.21 11.06 -19.00
C HIS A 289 6.07 11.92 -18.06
N LEU A 290 6.02 11.63 -16.76
CA LEU A 290 6.80 12.34 -15.73
C LEU A 290 8.32 12.20 -15.92
N ALA A 291 8.79 11.09 -16.52
CA ALA A 291 10.20 10.94 -16.91
C ALA A 291 10.64 11.86 -18.07
N ARG A 292 9.70 12.45 -18.82
CA ARG A 292 9.95 13.40 -19.92
C ARG A 292 9.64 14.83 -19.52
N ASP A 293 8.54 15.02 -18.80
CA ASP A 293 8.12 16.29 -18.20
C ASP A 293 7.77 16.07 -16.71
N PRO A 294 8.73 16.29 -15.80
CA PRO A 294 8.48 16.22 -14.35
C PRO A 294 7.58 17.33 -13.79
N SER A 295 7.17 18.30 -14.61
CA SER A 295 6.33 19.44 -14.22
C SER A 295 4.85 19.30 -14.59
N ALA A 296 4.48 18.22 -15.30
CA ALA A 296 3.10 17.92 -15.67
C ALA A 296 2.17 17.87 -14.44
N SER A 297 1.00 18.52 -14.52
CA SER A 297 0.04 18.56 -13.42
C SER A 297 -0.73 17.25 -13.26
N PHE A 298 -1.28 17.01 -12.07
CA PHE A 298 -2.14 15.85 -11.82
C PHE A 298 -3.33 15.81 -12.79
N GLU A 299 -3.97 16.95 -13.05
CA GLU A 299 -5.12 17.09 -13.96
C GLU A 299 -4.71 16.74 -15.39
N THR A 300 -3.53 17.19 -15.83
CA THR A 300 -2.98 16.87 -17.16
C THR A 300 -2.76 15.36 -17.30
N LEU A 301 -2.19 14.72 -16.28
CA LEU A 301 -1.95 13.27 -16.29
C LEU A 301 -3.25 12.47 -16.24
N ARG A 302 -4.23 12.89 -15.42
CA ARG A 302 -5.56 12.30 -15.33
C ARG A 302 -6.27 12.37 -16.68
N ASP A 303 -6.37 13.56 -17.24
CA ASP A 303 -7.13 13.84 -18.48
C ASP A 303 -6.55 13.10 -19.70
N LEU A 304 -5.23 12.81 -19.68
CA LEU A 304 -4.55 12.01 -20.70
C LEU A 304 -4.64 10.48 -20.49
N TYR A 305 -4.64 9.99 -19.25
CA TYR A 305 -4.34 8.57 -18.97
C TYR A 305 -5.37 7.81 -18.13
N PHE A 306 -6.19 8.46 -17.30
CA PHE A 306 -7.06 7.77 -16.33
C PHE A 306 -8.35 8.50 -15.92
N LYS A 307 -8.78 9.53 -16.67
CA LYS A 307 -10.00 10.31 -16.38
C LYS A 307 -11.28 9.49 -16.22
N ASP A 308 -11.41 8.38 -16.96
CA ASP A 308 -12.60 7.53 -16.99
C ASP A 308 -12.51 6.39 -15.97
N GLU A 309 -11.35 6.23 -15.31
CA GLU A 309 -11.11 5.24 -14.25
C GLU A 309 -11.01 5.89 -12.86
N ASP A 310 -10.67 7.18 -12.76
CA ASP A 310 -10.58 7.92 -11.50
C ASP A 310 -11.95 8.05 -10.82
N ASN A 311 -12.08 7.45 -9.63
CA ASN A 311 -13.29 7.30 -8.82
C ASN A 311 -14.31 6.30 -9.39
N ARG A 312 -13.95 5.50 -10.40
CA ARG A 312 -14.82 4.42 -10.90
C ARG A 312 -14.98 3.30 -9.89
N VAL A 313 -13.88 2.90 -9.26
CA VAL A 313 -13.83 1.97 -8.12
C VAL A 313 -12.85 2.54 -7.11
N ILE A 314 -13.35 2.90 -5.92
CA ILE A 314 -12.54 3.50 -4.87
C ILE A 314 -12.21 2.42 -3.83
N LEU A 315 -10.93 2.12 -3.67
CA LEU A 315 -10.44 1.42 -2.49
C LEU A 315 -10.23 2.46 -1.38
N ALA A 316 -11.12 2.49 -0.40
CA ALA A 316 -11.05 3.32 0.79
C ALA A 316 -11.06 2.43 2.04
N VAL A 317 -9.99 2.51 2.84
CA VAL A 317 -9.82 1.68 4.05
C VAL A 317 -9.21 2.46 5.21
N ILE A 318 -9.49 2.03 6.44
CA ILE A 318 -8.84 2.55 7.62
C ILE A 318 -7.32 2.35 7.56
N SER A 319 -6.59 3.34 8.09
CA SER A 319 -5.14 3.31 8.25
C SER A 319 -4.76 2.79 9.64
N PRO A 320 -3.66 2.05 9.83
CA PRO A 320 -3.23 1.60 11.15
C PRO A 320 -2.97 2.77 12.11
N ARG A 321 -2.64 3.94 11.56
CA ARG A 321 -2.45 5.20 12.30
C ARG A 321 -3.69 5.67 13.07
N CYS A 322 -4.89 5.30 12.63
CA CYS A 322 -6.11 5.58 13.37
C CYS A 322 -6.14 4.79 14.69
N PHE A 323 -5.67 3.53 14.66
CA PHE A 323 -5.52 2.72 15.87
C PHE A 323 -4.37 3.22 16.75
N GLU A 324 -3.23 3.62 16.17
CA GLU A 324 -2.13 4.25 16.92
C GLU A 324 -2.57 5.55 17.62
N ALA A 325 -3.30 6.43 16.94
CA ALA A 325 -3.81 7.69 17.50
C ALA A 325 -4.88 7.46 18.58
N ALA A 326 -5.80 6.51 18.37
CA ALA A 326 -6.78 6.13 19.38
C ALA A 326 -6.12 5.54 20.63
N ALA A 327 -5.14 4.64 20.47
CA ALA A 327 -4.41 4.02 21.58
C ALA A 327 -3.58 5.04 22.38
N LEU A 328 -2.94 6.00 21.70
CA LEU A 328 -2.15 7.08 22.32
C LEU A 328 -2.99 8.28 22.77
N GLN A 329 -4.32 8.14 22.76
CA GLN A 329 -5.29 9.13 23.22
C GLN A 329 -5.05 10.51 22.57
N THR A 330 -4.86 10.52 21.25
CA THR A 330 -4.66 11.72 20.43
C THR A 330 -5.93 12.01 19.63
N LEU A 331 -6.40 13.26 19.65
CA LEU A 331 -7.60 13.63 18.90
C LEU A 331 -7.36 13.41 17.40
N MET A 332 -8.33 12.82 16.72
CA MET A 332 -8.25 12.63 15.28
C MET A 332 -9.09 13.70 14.58
N ILE A 333 -8.47 14.49 13.69
CA ILE A 333 -9.17 15.38 12.75
C ILE A 333 -9.00 14.74 11.38
N LEU A 334 -10.06 14.14 10.84
CA LEU A 334 -9.95 13.33 9.62
C LEU A 334 -10.88 13.86 8.54
N TYR A 335 -10.51 13.71 7.27
CA TYR A 335 -11.48 13.89 6.20
C TYR A 335 -12.70 12.98 6.37
N GLU A 336 -13.85 13.43 5.88
CA GLU A 336 -15.07 12.61 5.83
C GLU A 336 -14.82 11.31 5.03
N GLY A 337 -15.20 10.18 5.61
CA GLY A 337 -14.88 8.84 5.12
C GLY A 337 -15.55 7.75 5.94
N THR A 338 -15.44 6.50 5.50
CA THR A 338 -16.11 5.33 6.14
C THR A 338 -15.24 4.63 7.19
N TYR A 339 -13.92 4.75 7.06
CA TYR A 339 -12.90 4.13 7.91
C TYR A 339 -13.14 2.64 8.16
N SER A 340 -13.53 1.91 7.12
CA SER A 340 -13.87 0.48 7.18
C SER A 340 -14.90 0.12 8.26
N GLY A 341 -15.81 1.06 8.59
CA GLY A 341 -16.81 0.91 9.65
C GLY A 341 -16.24 0.94 11.08
N ARG A 342 -14.98 1.38 11.28
CA ARG A 342 -14.30 1.36 12.58
C ARG A 342 -14.26 2.70 13.30
N LEU A 343 -14.53 3.80 12.60
CA LEU A 343 -14.64 5.13 13.19
C LEU A 343 -15.99 5.75 12.85
N GLU A 344 -16.52 6.56 13.77
CA GLU A 344 -17.78 7.30 13.59
C GLU A 344 -17.49 8.81 13.74
N PRO A 345 -17.96 9.67 12.80
CA PRO A 345 -17.77 11.10 12.88
C PRO A 345 -18.45 11.69 14.12
N TRP A 346 -17.80 12.68 14.75
CA TRP A 346 -18.20 13.31 16.02
C TRP A 346 -18.24 12.39 17.25
N ARG A 347 -18.03 11.08 17.08
CA ARG A 347 -17.94 10.11 18.18
C ARG A 347 -16.51 9.66 18.45
N HIS A 348 -15.79 9.27 17.39
CA HIS A 348 -14.41 8.76 17.47
C HIS A 348 -13.38 9.73 16.86
N TYR A 349 -13.84 10.68 16.05
CA TYR A 349 -12.99 11.69 15.42
C TYR A 349 -13.79 12.95 15.07
N VAL A 350 -13.09 14.06 14.83
CA VAL A 350 -13.65 15.31 14.31
C VAL A 350 -13.58 15.28 12.78
N PRO A 351 -14.72 15.25 12.05
CA PRO A 351 -14.70 15.27 10.60
C PRO A 351 -14.36 16.68 10.08
N LEU A 352 -13.38 16.73 9.20
CA LEU A 352 -13.04 17.89 8.38
C LEU A 352 -13.60 17.65 6.97
N LYS A 353 -14.42 18.57 6.47
CA LYS A 353 -14.92 18.49 5.10
C LYS A 353 -13.76 18.65 4.11
N LYS A 354 -13.85 17.97 2.95
CA LYS A 354 -12.79 18.00 1.92
C LYS A 354 -12.57 19.38 1.28
N ASP A 355 -13.55 20.28 1.42
CA ASP A 355 -13.50 21.70 1.04
C ASP A 355 -13.14 22.64 2.21
N HIS A 356 -12.90 22.08 3.41
CA HIS A 356 -12.59 22.76 4.67
C HIS A 356 -13.68 23.74 5.16
N SER A 357 -14.89 23.67 4.61
CA SER A 357 -15.99 24.61 4.91
C SER A 357 -16.48 24.57 6.37
N ASN A 358 -16.13 23.54 7.15
CA ASN A 358 -16.44 23.44 8.58
C ASN A 358 -15.24 23.68 9.52
N MET A 359 -14.14 24.29 9.04
CA MET A 359 -12.95 24.53 9.87
C MET A 359 -13.26 25.27 11.20
N ALA A 360 -14.24 26.18 11.22
CA ALA A 360 -14.69 26.84 12.45
C ALA A 360 -15.21 25.85 13.51
N GLU A 361 -15.97 24.82 13.09
CA GLU A 361 -16.52 23.77 13.96
C GLU A 361 -15.41 22.83 14.49
N VAL A 362 -14.43 22.51 13.64
CA VAL A 362 -13.21 21.78 14.03
C VAL A 362 -12.45 22.55 15.12
N MET A 363 -12.37 23.87 14.98
CA MET A 363 -11.69 24.76 15.90
C MET A 363 -12.41 24.97 17.23
N GLU A 364 -13.76 24.90 17.25
CA GLU A 364 -14.53 24.85 18.50
C GLU A 364 -14.18 23.62 19.34
N VAL A 365 -14.03 22.45 18.72
CA VAL A 365 -13.60 21.24 19.44
C VAL A 365 -12.15 21.35 19.88
N LEU A 366 -11.23 21.73 18.99
CA LEU A 366 -9.79 21.75 19.29
C LEU A 366 -9.41 22.72 20.41
N ARG A 367 -10.22 23.77 20.64
CA ARG A 367 -10.05 24.77 21.71
C ARG A 367 -10.83 24.47 22.98
N ASP A 368 -11.66 23.42 23.02
CA ASP A 368 -12.39 22.96 24.19
C ASP A 368 -11.76 21.65 24.70
N PRO A 369 -10.90 21.69 25.74
CA PRO A 369 -10.23 20.50 26.26
C PRO A 369 -11.21 19.42 26.73
N VAL A 370 -12.41 19.80 27.21
CA VAL A 370 -13.42 18.84 27.69
C VAL A 370 -14.04 18.12 26.50
N ARG A 371 -14.54 18.86 25.50
CA ARG A 371 -15.15 18.29 24.29
C ARG A 371 -14.14 17.47 23.47
N ALA A 372 -12.89 17.91 23.40
CA ALA A 372 -11.81 17.16 22.77
C ALA A 372 -11.50 15.85 23.53
N GLN A 373 -11.36 15.90 24.85
CA GLN A 373 -11.10 14.71 25.67
C GLN A 373 -12.27 13.71 25.61
N GLU A 374 -13.53 14.16 25.56
CA GLU A 374 -14.68 13.25 25.40
C GLU A 374 -14.62 12.41 24.12
N ILE A 375 -14.19 12.99 22.99
CA ILE A 375 -14.04 12.28 21.70
C ILE A 375 -12.85 11.31 21.78
N VAL A 376 -11.74 11.75 22.39
CA VAL A 376 -10.55 10.92 22.63
C VAL A 376 -10.88 9.70 23.51
N ASP A 377 -11.60 9.90 24.61
CA ASP A 377 -11.98 8.85 25.55
C ASP A 377 -12.97 7.84 24.95
N ARG A 378 -13.81 8.27 24.00
CA ARG A 378 -14.66 7.37 23.20
C ARG A 378 -13.81 6.59 22.20
N ALA A 379 -12.93 7.25 21.45
CA ALA A 379 -12.02 6.56 20.52
C ALA A 379 -11.13 5.52 21.23
N TYR A 380 -10.56 5.86 22.39
CA TYR A 380 -9.77 4.92 23.18
C TYR A 380 -10.59 3.71 23.64
N ARG A 381 -11.78 3.92 24.25
CA ARG A 381 -12.61 2.83 24.79
C ARG A 381 -13.30 1.98 23.72
N GLU A 382 -13.75 2.58 22.62
CA GLU A 382 -14.64 1.94 21.64
C GLU A 382 -13.91 1.51 20.36
N VAL A 383 -12.69 2.03 20.12
CA VAL A 383 -11.87 1.68 18.96
C VAL A 383 -10.56 1.02 19.39
N ALA A 384 -9.80 1.60 20.32
CA ALA A 384 -8.50 1.04 20.72
C ALA A 384 -8.63 -0.19 21.66
N LEU A 385 -9.48 -0.11 22.68
CA LEU A 385 -9.78 -1.23 23.58
C LEU A 385 -10.79 -2.25 23.00
N ASN A 386 -11.24 -2.05 21.76
CA ASN A 386 -12.19 -2.96 21.12
C ASN A 386 -11.48 -4.24 20.66
N PRO A 387 -11.87 -5.43 21.17
CA PRO A 387 -11.18 -6.68 20.85
C PRO A 387 -11.24 -7.02 19.36
N ASP A 388 -12.27 -6.58 18.61
CA ASP A 388 -12.40 -6.82 17.17
C ASP A 388 -11.42 -6.00 16.31
N ASN A 389 -10.73 -5.02 16.91
CA ASN A 389 -9.67 -4.24 16.29
C ASN A 389 -8.27 -4.74 16.68
N SER A 390 -8.15 -5.84 17.42
CA SER A 390 -6.87 -6.43 17.83
C SER A 390 -6.26 -7.36 16.77
N PHE A 391 -4.94 -7.54 16.82
CA PHE A 391 -4.26 -8.60 16.06
C PHE A 391 -4.79 -10.00 16.41
N GLU A 392 -5.18 -10.24 17.67
CA GLU A 392 -5.75 -11.53 18.07
C GLU A 392 -7.08 -11.82 17.33
N ALA A 393 -7.96 -10.83 17.15
CA ALA A 393 -9.19 -10.99 16.37
C ALA A 393 -8.93 -11.30 14.90
N MET A 394 -7.96 -10.62 14.29
CA MET A 394 -7.51 -10.93 12.92
C MET A 394 -7.03 -12.37 12.82
N VAL A 395 -6.18 -12.81 13.75
CA VAL A 395 -5.62 -14.16 13.72
C VAL A 395 -6.70 -15.23 13.98
N ARG A 396 -7.69 -14.96 14.84
CA ARG A 396 -8.88 -15.82 14.99
C ARG A 396 -9.70 -15.91 13.69
N GLN A 397 -9.79 -14.86 12.88
CA GLN A 397 -10.42 -14.93 11.54
C GLN A 397 -9.59 -15.80 10.58
N VAL A 398 -8.26 -15.63 10.60
CA VAL A 398 -7.32 -16.42 9.79
C VAL A 398 -7.37 -17.90 10.11
N ASP A 399 -7.31 -18.27 11.40
CA ASP A 399 -7.41 -19.65 11.87
C ASP A 399 -8.75 -20.29 11.47
N ARG A 400 -9.87 -19.57 11.60
CA ARG A 400 -11.19 -20.05 11.14
C ARG A 400 -11.23 -20.31 9.64
N ALA A 401 -10.62 -19.44 8.83
CA ALA A 401 -10.55 -19.63 7.38
C ALA A 401 -9.66 -20.82 7.00
N ILE A 402 -8.53 -20.99 7.70
CA ILE A 402 -7.65 -22.16 7.59
C ILE A 402 -8.41 -23.45 7.93
N ASP A 403 -9.09 -23.48 9.06
CA ASP A 403 -9.82 -24.66 9.56
C ASP A 403 -10.93 -25.12 8.63
N ARG A 404 -11.70 -24.19 8.07
CA ARG A 404 -12.75 -24.48 7.08
C ARG A 404 -12.19 -25.03 5.77
N ARG A 405 -10.95 -24.68 5.41
CA ARG A 405 -10.37 -24.95 4.08
C ARG A 405 -9.34 -26.08 4.07
N TYR A 406 -8.83 -26.47 5.24
CA TYR A 406 -7.89 -27.57 5.42
C TYR A 406 -8.57 -28.94 5.24
N HIS A 407 -7.85 -29.88 4.65
CA HIS A 407 -8.27 -31.27 4.51
C HIS A 407 -7.12 -32.21 4.93
N PRO A 408 -7.38 -33.42 5.46
CA PRO A 408 -6.31 -34.34 5.88
C PRO A 408 -5.27 -34.68 4.80
N GLU A 409 -5.66 -34.61 3.53
CA GLU A 409 -4.78 -34.78 2.35
C GLU A 409 -3.69 -33.69 2.23
N MET A 410 -3.88 -32.55 2.90
CA MET A 410 -2.94 -31.43 2.95
C MET A 410 -1.87 -31.61 4.04
N ALA A 411 -1.94 -32.68 4.83
CA ALA A 411 -1.03 -32.89 5.96
C ALA A 411 0.45 -33.00 5.54
N ALA A 412 1.34 -32.51 6.41
CA ALA A 412 2.78 -32.70 6.29
C ALA A 412 3.13 -34.19 6.16
N THR A 413 3.89 -34.55 5.11
CA THR A 413 4.35 -35.93 4.88
C THR A 413 5.73 -36.20 5.48
N LYS A 414 6.42 -35.15 5.96
CA LYS A 414 7.72 -35.22 6.63
C LYS A 414 7.65 -34.55 8.00
N ARG A 415 8.60 -34.89 8.87
CA ARG A 415 8.75 -34.27 10.19
C ARG A 415 9.05 -32.77 10.06
N CYS A 416 8.34 -31.95 10.81
CA CYS A 416 8.56 -30.51 10.85
C CYS A 416 10.01 -30.14 11.26
N TYR A 417 10.48 -28.97 10.82
CA TYR A 417 11.77 -28.42 11.25
C TYR A 417 11.80 -28.19 12.75
N ALA A 418 12.93 -28.51 13.38
CA ALA A 418 13.24 -27.93 14.69
C ALA A 418 13.55 -26.43 14.51
N GLU A 419 13.19 -25.58 15.48
CA GLU A 419 13.35 -24.11 15.34
C GLU A 419 14.80 -23.72 15.01
N GLY A 420 15.79 -24.36 15.64
CA GLY A 420 17.21 -24.16 15.32
C GLY A 420 17.64 -24.59 13.90
N GLU A 421 16.98 -25.60 13.32
CA GLU A 421 17.21 -26.06 11.94
C GLU A 421 16.72 -25.01 10.94
N LEU A 422 15.50 -24.49 11.15
CA LEU A 422 14.93 -23.44 10.29
C LEU A 422 15.70 -22.11 10.42
N VAL A 423 16.08 -21.71 11.64
CA VAL A 423 16.89 -20.50 11.87
C VAL A 423 18.24 -20.60 11.15
N ALA A 424 18.91 -21.76 11.20
CA ALA A 424 20.16 -21.99 10.48
C ALA A 424 19.97 -21.91 8.95
N LEU A 425 18.84 -22.43 8.43
CA LEU A 425 18.47 -22.35 7.02
C LEU A 425 18.21 -20.89 6.57
N VAL A 426 17.41 -20.12 7.33
CA VAL A 426 17.16 -18.69 7.05
C VAL A 426 18.48 -17.90 7.05
N ALA A 427 19.38 -18.15 8.01
CA ALA A 427 20.69 -17.53 8.04
C ALA A 427 21.59 -17.94 6.85
N ARG A 428 21.43 -19.14 6.31
CA ARG A 428 22.12 -19.60 5.09
C ARG A 428 21.58 -18.90 3.84
N GLU A 429 20.26 -18.80 3.68
CA GLU A 429 19.66 -18.09 2.53
C GLU A 429 19.96 -16.58 2.58
N LYS A 430 19.86 -15.91 3.75
CA LYS A 430 20.27 -14.49 3.87
C LYS A 430 21.73 -14.26 3.43
N ARG A 431 22.65 -15.19 3.73
CA ARG A 431 24.04 -15.15 3.23
C ARG A 431 24.15 -15.38 1.72
N ARG A 432 23.35 -16.30 1.16
CA ARG A 432 23.29 -16.58 -0.29
C ARG A 432 22.74 -15.40 -1.08
N THR A 433 21.67 -14.76 -0.61
CA THR A 433 21.07 -13.58 -1.23
C THR A 433 22.03 -12.39 -1.22
N ARG A 434 22.67 -12.09 -0.08
CA ARG A 434 23.73 -11.05 -0.01
C ARG A 434 24.87 -11.30 -1.01
N ARG A 435 25.33 -12.55 -1.17
CA ARG A 435 26.35 -12.91 -2.18
C ARG A 435 25.84 -12.71 -3.62
N ARG A 436 24.60 -13.10 -3.92
CA ARG A 436 23.96 -12.88 -5.23
C ARG A 436 23.83 -11.39 -5.56
N GLU A 437 23.33 -10.57 -4.63
CA GLU A 437 23.20 -9.12 -4.80
C GLU A 437 24.57 -8.45 -5.01
N LEU A 438 25.61 -8.87 -4.27
CA LEU A 438 26.97 -8.37 -4.46
C LEU A 438 27.51 -8.72 -5.86
N MET A 439 27.36 -9.97 -6.31
CA MET A 439 27.74 -10.39 -7.67
C MET A 439 26.97 -9.62 -8.73
N GLN A 440 25.66 -9.42 -8.57
CA GLN A 440 24.85 -8.62 -9.49
C GLN A 440 25.31 -7.15 -9.54
N LYS A 441 25.67 -6.54 -8.39
CA LYS A 441 26.25 -5.19 -8.35
C LYS A 441 27.59 -5.12 -9.09
N VAL A 442 28.48 -6.10 -8.90
CA VAL A 442 29.76 -6.22 -9.61
C VAL A 442 29.52 -6.39 -11.12
N MET A 443 28.61 -7.29 -11.53
CA MET A 443 28.25 -7.51 -12.93
C MET A 443 27.60 -6.28 -13.58
N ARG A 444 26.75 -5.53 -12.87
CA ARG A 444 26.17 -4.27 -13.36
C ARG A 444 27.27 -3.22 -13.59
N LYS A 445 28.21 -3.05 -12.64
CA LYS A 445 29.38 -2.17 -12.82
C LYS A 445 30.22 -2.61 -14.02
N ALA A 446 30.54 -3.90 -14.15
CA ALA A 446 31.31 -4.43 -15.28
C ALA A 446 30.60 -4.19 -16.63
N LYS A 447 29.30 -4.49 -16.73
CA LYS A 447 28.48 -4.21 -17.93
C LYS A 447 28.43 -2.72 -18.26
N GLN A 448 28.35 -1.85 -17.24
CA GLN A 448 28.37 -0.39 -17.44
C GLN A 448 29.73 0.09 -17.98
N THR A 449 30.84 -0.43 -17.45
CA THR A 449 32.20 -0.14 -17.96
C THR A 449 32.38 -0.62 -19.40
N VAL A 450 31.92 -1.83 -19.73
CA VAL A 450 31.95 -2.37 -21.11
C VAL A 450 31.09 -1.52 -22.04
N ARG A 451 29.86 -1.16 -21.65
CA ARG A 451 28.97 -0.29 -22.43
C ARG A 451 29.59 1.10 -22.65
N HIS A 452 30.25 1.66 -21.64
CA HIS A 452 30.97 2.92 -21.77
C HIS A 452 32.13 2.81 -22.78
N ARG A 453 32.96 1.76 -22.68
CA ARG A 453 34.03 1.49 -23.66
C ARG A 453 33.49 1.33 -25.09
N LEU A 454 32.40 0.59 -25.28
CA LEU A 454 31.76 0.42 -26.60
C LEU A 454 31.22 1.74 -27.18
N VAL A 455 30.59 2.59 -26.37
CA VAL A 455 30.13 3.92 -26.79
C VAL A 455 31.31 4.81 -27.19
N VAL A 456 32.43 4.73 -26.47
CA VAL A 456 33.66 5.46 -26.81
C VAL A 456 34.25 4.94 -28.13
N ILE A 457 34.35 3.63 -28.32
CA ILE A 457 34.83 3.02 -29.58
C ILE A 457 33.93 3.44 -30.75
N ALA A 458 32.59 3.38 -30.60
CA ALA A 458 31.66 3.80 -31.64
C ALA A 458 31.84 5.29 -32.03
N LYS A 459 32.06 6.18 -31.05
CA LYS A 459 32.40 7.60 -31.32
C LYS A 459 33.72 7.76 -32.07
N VAL A 460 34.73 6.95 -31.75
CA VAL A 460 36.03 6.94 -32.45
C VAL A 460 35.87 6.45 -33.90
N VAL A 461 35.12 5.37 -34.13
CA VAL A 461 34.85 4.83 -35.48
C VAL A 461 34.07 5.85 -36.31
N ALA A 462 33.02 6.46 -35.76
CA ALA A 462 32.25 7.50 -36.43
C ALA A 462 33.11 8.73 -36.79
N ALA A 463 33.97 9.19 -35.86
CA ALA A 463 34.90 10.29 -36.12
C ALA A 463 35.91 9.94 -37.22
N ASN A 464 36.46 8.72 -37.22
CA ASN A 464 37.37 8.25 -38.27
C ASN A 464 36.67 8.13 -39.64
N GLY A 465 35.41 7.71 -39.68
CA GLY A 465 34.59 7.72 -40.91
C GLY A 465 34.40 9.13 -41.47
N VAL A 466 34.03 10.09 -40.61
CA VAL A 466 33.92 11.52 -40.99
C VAL A 466 35.27 12.07 -41.49
N ILE A 467 36.39 11.71 -40.84
CA ILE A 467 37.73 12.09 -41.29
C ILE A 467 38.07 11.47 -42.65
N HIS A 468 37.67 10.24 -42.92
CA HIS A 468 37.92 9.55 -44.18
C HIS A 468 37.12 10.20 -45.33
N VAL A 469 35.82 10.43 -45.15
CA VAL A 469 34.97 11.16 -46.11
C VAL A 469 35.50 12.57 -46.37
N ALA A 470 35.87 13.31 -45.32
CA ALA A 470 36.42 14.67 -45.46
C ALA A 470 37.82 14.74 -46.09
N ARG A 471 38.53 13.60 -46.26
CA ARG A 471 39.78 13.52 -47.04
C ARG A 471 39.52 13.35 -48.54
N LEU A 472 38.34 12.85 -48.93
CA LEU A 472 37.95 12.60 -50.31
C LEU A 472 37.22 13.79 -50.96
N THR A 473 36.73 14.76 -50.17
CA THR A 473 36.06 15.97 -50.66
C THR A 473 37.01 17.18 -50.82
N PRO A 474 37.00 17.92 -51.94
CA PRO A 474 37.84 19.12 -52.12
C PRO A 474 37.41 20.31 -51.26
N GLY A 475 38.35 21.21 -50.94
CA GLY A 475 38.05 22.56 -50.46
C GLY A 475 37.74 22.70 -48.96
N PRO A 476 36.78 23.56 -48.56
CA PRO A 476 36.70 24.15 -47.21
C PRO A 476 36.45 23.14 -46.08
N LEU A 477 35.75 22.03 -46.34
CA LEU A 477 35.51 20.93 -45.40
C LEU A 477 36.80 20.36 -44.79
N ARG A 478 37.92 20.37 -45.54
CA ARG A 478 39.22 19.87 -45.09
C ARG A 478 39.80 20.67 -43.92
N ARG A 479 39.46 21.95 -43.78
CA ARG A 479 39.86 22.81 -42.63
C ARG A 479 39.01 22.54 -41.38
N TRP A 480 37.72 22.25 -41.55
CA TRP A 480 36.83 21.85 -40.45
C TRP A 480 37.24 20.48 -39.88
N ALA A 481 37.51 19.50 -40.74
CA ALA A 481 37.96 18.16 -40.33
C ALA A 481 39.27 18.19 -39.50
N LYS A 482 40.25 19.05 -39.86
CA LYS A 482 41.50 19.22 -39.07
C LYS A 482 41.25 19.63 -37.62
N ARG A 483 40.22 20.44 -37.32
CA ARG A 483 39.87 20.84 -35.94
C ARG A 483 39.26 19.68 -35.14
N ILE A 484 38.50 18.80 -35.80
CA ILE A 484 37.94 17.59 -35.17
C ILE A 484 39.05 16.59 -34.84
N VAL A 485 40.01 16.37 -35.75
CA VAL A 485 41.20 15.52 -35.52
C VAL A 485 41.98 15.95 -34.26
N LEU A 486 42.22 17.26 -34.08
CA LEU A 486 42.93 17.79 -32.91
C LEU A 486 42.20 17.58 -31.57
N ARG A 487 40.86 17.63 -31.56
CA ARG A 487 40.07 17.21 -30.38
C ARG A 487 40.15 15.69 -30.18
N HIS A 488 40.19 14.91 -31.25
CA HIS A 488 40.22 13.46 -31.20
C HIS A 488 41.54 12.90 -30.61
N THR A 489 42.70 13.46 -30.93
CA THR A 489 44.00 13.03 -30.33
C THR A 489 44.05 13.28 -28.82
N ARG A 490 43.46 14.38 -28.34
CA ARG A 490 43.31 14.65 -26.90
C ARG A 490 42.43 13.59 -26.22
N ILE A 491 41.33 13.19 -26.86
CA ILE A 491 40.43 12.15 -26.33
C ILE A 491 41.12 10.78 -26.28
N ARG A 492 41.88 10.37 -27.31
CA ARG A 492 42.59 9.06 -27.34
C ARG A 492 43.61 8.90 -26.22
N ARG A 493 44.37 9.96 -25.89
CA ARG A 493 45.29 9.97 -24.73
C ARG A 493 44.58 9.92 -23.38
N LEU A 494 43.40 10.53 -23.25
CA LEU A 494 42.59 10.53 -22.02
C LEU A 494 41.95 9.18 -21.67
N ILE A 495 41.95 8.22 -22.60
CA ILE A 495 41.28 6.91 -22.46
C ILE A 495 42.24 5.71 -22.63
N GLY A 496 43.56 5.96 -22.73
CA GLY A 496 44.58 4.91 -22.76
C GLY A 496 44.53 3.96 -23.96
N ILE A 497 44.03 4.41 -25.11
CA ILE A 497 43.98 3.59 -26.35
C ILE A 497 45.30 3.66 -27.13
N ASP A 498 46.02 4.78 -27.04
CA ASP A 498 47.39 4.91 -27.53
C ASP A 498 48.28 5.11 -26.30
N ALA A 499 49.09 4.10 -25.96
CA ALA A 499 50.18 4.20 -25.01
C ALA A 499 51.43 4.76 -25.72
#